data_AF-A0A0J7I5E2-F1
#
_entry.id   AF-A0A0J7I5E2-F1
#
_cell.length_a   1.000
_cell.length_b   1.000
_cell.length_c   1.000
_cell.angle_alpha   90.00
_cell.angle_beta   90.00
_cell.angle_gamma   90.00
#
_symmetry.space_group_name_H-M   'P 1'
#
loop_
_entity.id
_entity.type
_entity.pdbx_description
1 polymer ?
#
loop_
_entity_poly.entity_id
_entity_poly.type
_entity_poly.pdbx_seq_one_letter_code
_entity_poly.pdbx_strand_id
1 'polypeptide(L)'
;MSLFELQKGTNFLETLENYALAAVGATKPEETEDDIATFYTDEEFWFQVLNDPDYHWNKKVTLVDFVISDWIARVPGLYYMPGSKNLRINAESNVSNVIREFKEFNPTGKSQMVMGGIGTLLLPPTSDGKILMSATSSFNSSLGVPLLIFPEVLNFIKHGFLVSIKEAKWQAMEETWSKRFASTDNIPRGYLVIDSIEKIEIISKYEFPVVYHPFSIMEYEKKEGYFYDYVYFTSDSKSRNAEDDIVDFFHNYAKKEDRFGEYLISSNMVNPLFPSRYVSASDLNKESERANLELLQHRIRDTFFKKVSLEQLMIKLPMHYDSLASLKTLSRMVGINPNRIMEGSAVEFSNQLINQCIKQNKIETLVDRLSYENAKIFK
;
A
#
# COMPACT_ATOMS: atom_id res chain seq x y z
N MET A 1 -2.24 -8.25 -30.97
CA MET A 1 -2.20 -7.42 -29.76
C MET A 1 -3.45 -6.57 -29.74
N SER A 2 -4.39 -6.84 -28.84
CA SER A 2 -5.64 -6.10 -28.76
C SER A 2 -5.48 -4.89 -27.83
N LEU A 3 -6.25 -3.83 -28.07
CA LEU A 3 -6.34 -2.63 -27.22
C LEU A 3 -6.63 -2.97 -25.73
N PHE A 4 -7.21 -4.15 -25.48
CA PHE A 4 -7.57 -4.70 -24.18
C PHE A 4 -6.35 -5.19 -23.37
N GLU A 5 -5.25 -5.58 -24.05
CA GLU A 5 -3.98 -5.92 -23.39
C GLU A 5 -3.15 -4.67 -23.08
N LEU A 6 -3.27 -3.63 -23.92
CA LEU A 6 -2.68 -2.30 -23.67
C LEU A 6 -3.36 -1.59 -22.47
N GLN A 7 -4.68 -1.75 -22.29
CA GLN A 7 -5.41 -1.18 -21.14
C GLN A 7 -5.08 -1.84 -19.78
N LYS A 8 -4.57 -3.08 -19.77
CA LYS A 8 -4.02 -3.70 -18.55
C LYS A 8 -2.64 -3.15 -18.17
N GLY A 9 -1.96 -2.49 -19.10
CA GLY A 9 -0.61 -1.96 -18.91
C GLY A 9 -0.57 -0.52 -18.36
N THR A 10 -1.53 0.32 -18.74
CA THR A 10 -1.45 1.77 -18.49
C THR A 10 -1.99 2.25 -17.14
N ASN A 11 -2.94 1.55 -16.50
CA ASN A 11 -3.57 2.03 -15.26
C ASN A 11 -2.94 1.46 -13.97
N PHE A 12 -1.76 0.84 -14.04
CA PHE A 12 -1.26 -0.01 -12.96
C PHE A 12 0.16 0.30 -12.51
N LEU A 13 0.87 1.26 -13.12
CA LEU A 13 2.17 1.74 -12.60
C LEU A 13 2.05 2.57 -11.30
N GLU A 14 0.81 2.93 -10.94
CA GLU A 14 0.52 3.96 -9.96
C GLU A 14 1.09 3.62 -8.58
N THR A 15 0.94 2.41 -8.03
CA THR A 15 1.30 2.20 -6.60
C THR A 15 2.81 2.34 -6.30
N LEU A 16 3.71 2.36 -7.30
CA LEU A 16 5.16 2.62 -7.12
C LEU A 16 5.75 3.81 -7.88
N GLU A 17 5.18 4.24 -9.00
CA GLU A 17 5.48 5.59 -9.54
C GLU A 17 5.24 6.66 -8.46
N ASN A 18 4.34 6.36 -7.54
CA ASN A 18 3.98 7.17 -6.40
C ASN A 18 4.84 7.10 -5.14
N TYR A 19 5.82 6.21 -5.05
CA TYR A 19 6.85 6.35 -4.01
C TYR A 19 7.81 7.50 -4.37
N ALA A 20 7.96 7.84 -5.66
CA ALA A 20 8.88 8.88 -6.11
C ALA A 20 8.25 10.19 -6.60
N LEU A 21 6.96 10.21 -6.94
CA LEU A 21 6.26 11.42 -7.41
C LEU A 21 5.64 12.20 -6.25
N ALA A 22 6.48 12.70 -5.35
CA ALA A 22 6.09 13.69 -4.36
C ALA A 22 6.63 15.07 -4.79
N ALA A 23 6.08 15.64 -5.86
CA ALA A 23 6.43 17.01 -6.27
C ALA A 23 5.42 17.64 -7.25
N VAL A 24 4.11 17.62 -6.97
CA VAL A 24 3.23 18.63 -7.55
C VAL A 24 2.22 19.04 -6.49
N GLY A 25 2.40 20.25 -5.96
CA GLY A 25 1.48 20.84 -4.99
C GLY A 25 0.10 20.94 -5.60
N ALA A 26 -0.91 20.48 -4.86
CA ALA A 26 -2.29 20.84 -5.13
C ALA A 26 -2.36 22.37 -5.09
N THR A 27 -2.51 22.99 -6.26
CA THR A 27 -2.87 24.39 -6.39
C THR A 27 -4.15 24.61 -5.60
N LYS A 28 -4.12 25.50 -4.61
CA LYS A 28 -5.30 25.86 -3.81
C LYS A 28 -6.44 26.23 -4.78
N PRO A 29 -7.53 25.45 -4.84
CA PRO A 29 -8.69 25.87 -5.61
C PRO A 29 -9.32 27.09 -4.93
N GLU A 30 -9.80 28.03 -5.74
CA GLU A 30 -10.55 29.20 -5.29
C GLU A 30 -11.78 28.77 -4.48
N GLU A 31 -12.13 29.57 -3.46
CA GLU A 31 -13.32 29.34 -2.63
C GLU A 31 -14.57 29.33 -3.52
N THR A 32 -15.15 28.14 -3.74
CA THR A 32 -16.44 27.98 -4.42
C THR A 32 -17.58 27.91 -3.41
N GLU A 33 -18.79 28.22 -3.88
CA GLU A 33 -20.03 28.32 -3.09
C GLU A 33 -20.24 27.22 -2.05
N ASP A 34 -20.90 27.63 -0.95
CA ASP A 34 -21.24 26.99 0.32
C ASP A 34 -22.14 25.72 0.21
N ASP A 35 -21.93 24.91 -0.82
CA ASP A 35 -22.65 23.65 -1.00
C ASP A 35 -22.16 22.60 0.01
N ILE A 36 -23.11 22.02 0.75
CA ILE A 36 -22.85 21.02 1.79
C ILE A 36 -23.19 19.64 1.21
N ALA A 37 -22.18 18.83 0.94
CA ALA A 37 -22.37 17.45 0.52
C ALA A 37 -22.63 16.56 1.75
N THR A 38 -23.71 15.78 1.73
CA THR A 38 -24.04 14.83 2.81
C THR A 38 -23.88 13.41 2.32
N PHE A 39 -23.19 12.57 3.09
CA PHE A 39 -22.95 11.16 2.77
C PHE A 39 -23.37 10.26 3.93
N TYR A 40 -23.95 9.12 3.58
CA TYR A 40 -24.42 8.11 4.53
C TYR A 40 -23.51 6.88 4.54
N THR A 41 -22.65 6.74 3.52
CA THR A 41 -21.70 5.63 3.44
C THR A 41 -20.31 6.05 2.99
N ASP A 42 -19.31 5.28 3.41
CA ASP A 42 -17.93 5.35 2.91
C ASP A 42 -17.89 5.30 1.36
N GLU A 43 -18.72 4.44 0.77
CA GLU A 43 -18.77 4.21 -0.68
C GLU A 43 -19.30 5.42 -1.43
N GLU A 44 -20.39 6.04 -0.96
CA GLU A 44 -20.94 7.25 -1.56
C GLU A 44 -19.93 8.39 -1.54
N PHE A 45 -19.25 8.60 -0.40
CA PHE A 45 -18.21 9.63 -0.26
C PHE A 45 -17.09 9.40 -1.27
N TRP A 46 -16.49 8.21 -1.28
CA TRP A 46 -15.35 7.93 -2.13
C TRP A 46 -15.72 7.90 -3.62
N PHE A 47 -16.91 7.41 -3.98
CA PHE A 47 -17.35 7.41 -5.37
C PHE A 47 -17.44 8.83 -5.93
N GLN A 48 -17.97 9.78 -5.15
CA GLN A 48 -18.05 11.19 -5.56
C GLN A 48 -16.67 11.84 -5.64
N VAL A 49 -15.86 11.70 -4.57
CA VAL A 49 -14.52 12.27 -4.48
C VAL A 49 -13.57 11.72 -5.54
N LEU A 50 -13.66 10.44 -5.91
CA LEU A 50 -12.81 9.84 -6.95
C LEU A 50 -13.27 10.20 -8.37
N ASN A 51 -14.56 10.51 -8.58
CA ASN A 51 -15.09 10.86 -9.89
C ASN A 51 -14.79 12.32 -10.28
N ASP A 52 -14.72 13.24 -9.31
CA ASP A 52 -14.31 14.62 -9.54
C ASP A 52 -13.43 15.17 -8.39
N PRO A 53 -12.15 14.74 -8.31
CA PRO A 53 -11.28 15.07 -7.19
C PRO A 53 -11.09 16.58 -6.96
N ASP A 54 -11.04 17.36 -8.04
CA ASP A 54 -10.76 18.79 -7.98
C ASP A 54 -11.97 19.60 -7.51
N TYR A 55 -13.19 19.15 -7.85
CA TYR A 55 -14.43 19.81 -7.44
C TYR A 55 -14.68 19.79 -5.93
N HIS A 56 -14.27 18.72 -5.25
CA HIS A 56 -14.61 18.51 -3.83
C HIS A 56 -13.68 19.22 -2.85
N TRP A 57 -12.56 19.80 -3.30
CA TRP A 57 -11.65 20.50 -2.39
C TRP A 57 -12.30 21.73 -1.74
N ASN A 58 -12.06 21.88 -0.43
CA ASN A 58 -12.59 22.93 0.45
C ASN A 58 -14.11 22.95 0.63
N LYS A 59 -14.86 22.05 -0.02
CA LYS A 59 -16.30 21.88 0.18
C LYS A 59 -16.59 21.38 1.59
N LYS A 60 -17.75 21.80 2.12
CA LYS A 60 -18.27 21.30 3.40
C LYS A 60 -18.89 19.93 3.17
N VAL A 61 -18.55 19.01 4.07
CA VAL A 61 -18.99 17.62 4.04
C VAL A 61 -19.63 17.26 5.37
N THR A 62 -20.77 16.59 5.29
CA THR A 62 -21.44 15.96 6.42
C THR A 62 -21.42 14.45 6.24
N LEU A 63 -20.93 13.72 7.24
CA LEU A 63 -20.97 12.26 7.31
C LEU A 63 -21.97 11.85 8.38
N VAL A 64 -22.99 11.06 8.02
CA VAL A 64 -24.07 10.66 8.93
C VAL A 64 -23.86 9.23 9.44
N ASP A 65 -23.83 9.07 10.77
CA ASP A 65 -23.74 7.79 11.46
C ASP A 65 -22.48 6.95 11.13
N PHE A 66 -21.29 7.55 11.25
CA PHE A 66 -20.01 6.88 11.03
C PHE A 66 -19.35 6.50 12.36
N VAL A 67 -18.64 5.37 12.38
CA VAL A 67 -17.82 4.97 13.52
C VAL A 67 -16.41 5.52 13.39
N ILE A 68 -15.89 6.09 14.48
CA ILE A 68 -14.52 6.58 14.56
C ILE A 68 -13.54 5.42 14.77
N SER A 69 -12.38 5.48 14.11
CA SER A 69 -11.28 4.56 14.30
C SER A 69 -9.93 5.27 14.35
N ASP A 70 -9.10 4.92 15.33
CA ASP A 70 -7.69 5.31 15.39
C ASP A 70 -6.87 4.78 14.20
N TRP A 71 -7.32 3.67 13.58
CA TRP A 71 -6.66 3.09 12.41
C TRP A 71 -7.16 3.74 11.13
N ILE A 72 -6.24 3.95 10.19
CA ILE A 72 -6.54 4.62 8.91
C ILE A 72 -6.05 3.75 7.77
N ALA A 73 -6.80 3.72 6.67
CA ALA A 73 -6.35 3.10 5.43
C ALA A 73 -4.93 3.55 5.04
N ARG A 74 -4.07 2.60 4.66
CA ARG A 74 -2.69 2.88 4.19
C ARG A 74 -2.65 3.77 2.95
N VAL A 75 -3.71 3.71 2.15
CA VAL A 75 -3.99 4.57 0.99
C VAL A 75 -5.51 4.79 1.00
N PRO A 76 -5.99 5.86 1.65
CA PRO A 76 -7.41 6.19 1.69
C PRO A 76 -8.01 6.27 0.28
N GLY A 77 -9.20 5.69 0.07
CA GLY A 77 -9.87 5.66 -1.25
C GLY A 77 -9.43 4.51 -2.18
N LEU A 78 -8.27 3.88 -1.95
CA LEU A 78 -7.78 2.80 -2.84
C LEU A 78 -8.75 1.63 -2.94
N TYR A 79 -9.46 1.30 -1.87
CA TYR A 79 -10.45 0.23 -1.87
C TYR A 79 -11.55 0.42 -2.94
N TYR A 80 -11.91 1.67 -3.23
CA TYR A 80 -13.01 2.04 -4.11
C TYR A 80 -12.60 2.21 -5.57
N MET A 81 -11.31 2.16 -5.88
CA MET A 81 -10.84 2.20 -7.26
C MET A 81 -11.34 0.98 -8.06
N PRO A 82 -11.79 1.15 -9.32
CA PRO A 82 -12.28 0.04 -10.14
C PRO A 82 -11.27 -1.12 -10.29
N GLY A 83 -9.98 -0.79 -10.45
CA GLY A 83 -8.90 -1.78 -10.52
C GLY A 83 -8.71 -2.59 -9.23
N SER A 84 -8.93 -1.96 -8.07
CA SER A 84 -8.76 -2.59 -6.76
C SER A 84 -9.80 -3.68 -6.50
N LYS A 85 -11.05 -3.49 -6.95
CA LYS A 85 -12.10 -4.51 -6.83
C LYS A 85 -11.71 -5.80 -7.55
N ASN A 86 -11.15 -5.70 -8.76
CA ASN A 86 -10.69 -6.86 -9.53
C ASN A 86 -9.55 -7.61 -8.84
N LEU A 87 -8.63 -6.89 -8.19
CA LEU A 87 -7.55 -7.52 -7.42
C LEU A 87 -8.10 -8.35 -6.25
N ARG A 88 -9.06 -7.80 -5.50
CA ARG A 88 -9.70 -8.54 -4.39
C ARG A 88 -10.46 -9.77 -4.88
N ILE A 89 -11.16 -9.67 -6.02
CA ILE A 89 -11.82 -10.82 -6.66
C ILE A 89 -10.78 -11.88 -7.07
N ASN A 90 -9.67 -11.46 -7.70
CA ASN A 90 -8.61 -12.40 -8.10
C ASN A 90 -7.93 -13.06 -6.90
N ALA A 91 -7.83 -12.37 -5.77
CA ALA A 91 -7.27 -12.91 -4.53
C ALA A 91 -8.02 -14.16 -4.04
N GLU A 92 -9.31 -14.31 -4.36
CA GLU A 92 -10.10 -15.49 -3.99
C GLU A 92 -9.57 -16.79 -4.59
N SER A 93 -8.88 -16.73 -5.73
CA SER A 93 -8.19 -17.90 -6.30
C SER A 93 -6.93 -18.31 -5.55
N ASN A 94 -6.48 -17.48 -4.59
CA ASN A 94 -5.23 -17.61 -3.84
C ASN A 94 -5.47 -17.89 -2.34
N VAL A 95 -6.66 -18.37 -1.98
CA VAL A 95 -6.97 -18.82 -0.62
C VAL A 95 -6.22 -20.10 -0.34
N SER A 96 -5.29 -20.06 0.62
CA SER A 96 -4.52 -21.23 1.05
C SER A 96 -5.22 -22.04 2.14
N ASN A 97 -6.02 -21.39 2.97
CA ASN A 97 -6.76 -22.05 4.04
C ASN A 97 -8.04 -21.27 4.39
N VAL A 98 -9.04 -21.96 4.90
CA VAL A 98 -10.28 -21.35 5.41
C VAL A 98 -10.45 -21.82 6.85
N ILE A 99 -10.28 -20.91 7.81
CA ILE A 99 -10.47 -21.18 9.24
C ILE A 99 -11.76 -20.49 9.65
N ARG A 100 -12.85 -21.27 9.76
CA ARG A 100 -14.22 -20.77 9.98
C ARG A 100 -14.62 -19.76 8.89
N GLU A 101 -14.85 -18.51 9.26
CA GLU A 101 -15.20 -17.42 8.34
C GLU A 101 -13.97 -16.66 7.82
N PHE A 102 -12.77 -16.95 8.35
CA PHE A 102 -11.53 -16.28 7.96
C PHE A 102 -10.83 -17.03 6.82
N LYS A 103 -10.54 -16.30 5.75
CA LYS A 103 -9.73 -16.80 4.63
C LYS A 103 -8.27 -16.42 4.84
N GLU A 104 -7.40 -17.42 4.94
CA GLU A 104 -5.96 -17.22 4.87
C GLU A 104 -5.55 -17.27 3.39
N PHE A 105 -5.02 -16.16 2.90
CA PHE A 105 -4.46 -16.07 1.55
C PHE A 105 -2.97 -16.46 1.54
N ASN A 106 -2.53 -17.07 0.45
CA ASN A 106 -1.11 -17.24 0.15
C ASN A 106 -0.44 -15.85 -0.08
N PRO A 107 0.90 -15.76 -0.21
CA PRO A 107 1.58 -14.48 -0.42
C PRO A 107 1.05 -13.64 -1.61
N THR A 108 0.72 -14.29 -2.73
CA THR A 108 0.13 -13.63 -3.91
C THR A 108 -1.24 -13.06 -3.60
N GLY A 109 -2.14 -13.86 -2.99
CA GLY A 109 -3.47 -13.42 -2.61
C GLY A 109 -3.45 -12.30 -1.58
N LYS A 110 -2.57 -12.38 -0.57
CA LYS A 110 -2.39 -11.29 0.41
C LYS A 110 -1.96 -10.00 -0.28
N SER A 111 -1.04 -10.11 -1.22
CA SER A 111 -0.57 -8.96 -1.98
C SER A 111 -1.66 -8.35 -2.88
N GLN A 112 -2.49 -9.18 -3.50
CA GLN A 112 -3.67 -8.72 -4.26
C GLN A 112 -4.68 -8.01 -3.36
N MET A 113 -4.94 -8.52 -2.15
CA MET A 113 -5.81 -7.87 -1.16
C MET A 113 -5.25 -6.50 -0.75
N VAL A 114 -3.96 -6.44 -0.43
CA VAL A 114 -3.29 -5.19 -0.04
C VAL A 114 -3.34 -4.17 -1.16
N MET A 115 -2.92 -4.55 -2.37
CA MET A 115 -2.99 -3.69 -3.56
C MET A 115 -4.43 -3.29 -3.90
N GLY A 116 -5.41 -4.13 -3.54
CA GLY A 116 -6.83 -3.84 -3.60
C GLY A 116 -7.35 -2.91 -2.50
N GLY A 117 -6.50 -2.23 -1.73
CA GLY A 117 -6.90 -1.24 -0.72
C GLY A 117 -7.07 -1.78 0.70
N ILE A 118 -6.74 -3.05 0.96
CA ILE A 118 -6.72 -3.57 2.33
C ILE A 118 -5.40 -3.18 3.02
N GLY A 119 -5.49 -2.73 4.27
CA GLY A 119 -4.32 -2.40 5.09
C GLY A 119 -4.51 -1.06 5.78
N THR A 120 -4.13 -1.02 7.06
CA THR A 120 -4.29 0.14 7.91
C THR A 120 -3.01 0.48 8.65
N LEU A 121 -2.88 1.76 8.99
CA LEU A 121 -1.80 2.34 9.76
C LEU A 121 -2.37 3.01 11.01
N LEU A 122 -1.62 2.98 12.11
CA LEU A 122 -1.84 3.77 13.30
C LEU A 122 -0.69 4.76 13.42
N LEU A 123 -0.99 6.05 13.26
CA LEU A 123 0.00 7.12 13.14
C LEU A 123 0.15 7.89 14.45
N PRO A 124 1.37 8.34 14.83
CA PRO A 124 1.55 9.17 16.00
C PRO A 124 1.02 10.59 15.77
N PRO A 125 0.62 11.29 16.85
CA PRO A 125 0.28 12.70 16.81
C PRO A 125 1.41 13.53 16.21
N THR A 126 1.06 14.69 15.66
CA THR A 126 2.03 15.74 15.33
C THR A 126 2.52 16.45 16.59
N SER A 127 3.57 17.28 16.44
CA SER A 127 4.14 18.04 17.56
C SER A 127 3.17 19.05 18.18
N ASP A 128 2.17 19.52 17.42
CA ASP A 128 1.07 20.38 17.89
C ASP A 128 -0.15 19.57 18.40
N GLY A 129 -0.03 18.25 18.49
CA GLY A 129 -1.03 17.37 19.10
C GLY A 129 -2.19 16.97 18.17
N LYS A 130 -2.18 17.34 16.89
CA LYS A 130 -3.17 16.86 15.93
C LYS A 130 -2.98 15.37 15.66
N ILE A 131 -4.08 14.67 15.43
CA ILE A 131 -4.09 13.24 15.15
C ILE A 131 -4.90 12.98 13.88
N LEU A 132 -4.42 12.05 13.05
CA LEU A 132 -5.29 11.49 12.01
C LEU A 132 -6.06 10.31 12.58
N MET A 133 -7.37 10.30 12.34
CA MET A 133 -8.26 9.16 12.56
C MET A 133 -8.99 8.82 11.26
N SER A 134 -9.85 7.81 11.26
CA SER A 134 -10.81 7.57 10.19
C SER A 134 -12.25 7.52 10.70
N ALA A 135 -13.20 7.91 9.85
CA ALA A 135 -14.62 7.63 10.02
C ALA A 135 -15.02 6.52 9.04
N THR A 136 -15.74 5.51 9.51
CA THR A 136 -16.26 4.44 8.64
C THR A 136 -17.72 4.09 8.94
N SER A 137 -18.57 4.05 7.92
CA SER A 137 -19.95 3.54 7.99
C SER A 137 -20.01 2.01 7.91
N SER A 138 -18.98 1.38 7.33
CA SER A 138 -18.87 -0.07 7.14
C SER A 138 -18.19 -0.81 8.28
N PHE A 139 -17.82 -0.10 9.36
CA PHE A 139 -17.06 -0.64 10.50
C PHE A 139 -15.70 -1.24 10.07
N ASN A 140 -15.12 -0.76 8.96
CA ASN A 140 -13.83 -1.22 8.45
C ASN A 140 -12.90 -0.05 8.15
N SER A 141 -11.81 0.04 8.92
CA SER A 141 -10.86 1.15 8.84
C SER A 141 -10.10 1.25 7.52
N SER A 142 -10.01 0.16 6.74
CA SER A 142 -9.42 0.20 5.39
C SER A 142 -10.29 0.97 4.37
N LEU A 143 -11.56 1.16 4.69
CA LEU A 143 -12.56 1.80 3.82
C LEU A 143 -12.85 3.25 4.27
N GLY A 144 -12.42 3.62 5.47
CA GLY A 144 -12.81 4.87 6.11
C GLY A 144 -12.31 6.14 5.41
N VAL A 145 -12.98 7.23 5.73
CA VAL A 145 -12.64 8.60 5.34
C VAL A 145 -11.65 9.18 6.37
N PRO A 146 -10.48 9.68 5.95
CA PRO A 146 -9.51 10.29 6.88
C PRO A 146 -10.05 11.56 7.52
N LEU A 147 -9.78 11.71 8.82
CA LEU A 147 -10.13 12.88 9.62
C LEU A 147 -8.86 13.46 10.23
N LEU A 148 -8.67 14.78 10.11
CA LEU A 148 -7.68 15.50 10.91
C LEU A 148 -8.37 16.07 12.14
N ILE A 149 -8.01 15.53 13.30
CA ILE A 149 -8.59 15.91 14.58
C ILE A 149 -7.63 16.84 15.32
N PHE A 150 -8.15 17.99 15.73
CA PHE A 150 -7.42 18.95 16.54
C PHE A 150 -7.47 18.60 18.03
N PRO A 151 -6.45 18.99 18.83
CA PRO A 151 -6.33 18.63 20.24
C PRO A 151 -7.58 18.93 21.08
N GLU A 152 -8.23 20.05 20.82
CA GLU A 152 -9.45 20.50 21.51
C GLU A 152 -10.64 19.55 21.35
N VAL A 153 -10.66 18.72 20.29
CA VAL A 153 -11.74 17.76 20.02
C VAL A 153 -11.41 16.36 20.55
N LEU A 154 -10.13 16.03 20.78
CA LEU A 154 -9.67 14.68 21.13
C LEU A 154 -10.34 14.08 22.37
N ASN A 155 -10.69 14.92 23.35
CA ASN A 155 -11.35 14.44 24.59
C ASN A 155 -12.81 14.03 24.38
N PHE A 156 -13.41 14.35 23.24
CA PHE A 156 -14.83 14.15 22.96
C PHE A 156 -15.10 12.93 22.04
N ILE A 157 -14.08 12.48 21.31
CA ILE A 157 -14.19 11.32 20.43
C ILE A 157 -13.22 10.22 20.82
N LYS A 158 -13.59 8.99 20.50
CA LYS A 158 -12.78 7.81 20.78
C LYS A 158 -13.02 6.76 19.70
N HIS A 159 -12.03 5.92 19.46
CA HIS A 159 -12.20 4.67 18.71
C HIS A 159 -13.51 3.95 19.10
N GLY A 160 -14.28 3.54 18.11
CA GLY A 160 -15.54 2.81 18.25
C GLY A 160 -16.77 3.69 18.50
N PHE A 161 -16.63 5.00 18.75
CA PHE A 161 -17.81 5.87 18.92
C PHE A 161 -18.53 6.09 17.60
N LEU A 162 -19.86 6.07 17.64
CA LEU A 162 -20.72 6.41 16.52
C LEU A 162 -21.02 7.91 16.54
N VAL A 163 -20.66 8.60 15.48
CA VAL A 163 -20.76 10.07 15.38
C VAL A 163 -21.33 10.49 14.02
N SER A 164 -21.96 11.65 14.00
CA SER A 164 -22.18 12.42 12.76
C SER A 164 -21.17 13.56 12.72
N ILE A 165 -20.46 13.69 11.60
CA ILE A 165 -19.54 14.80 11.33
C ILE A 165 -20.29 15.83 10.51
N LYS A 166 -20.32 17.09 10.94
CA LYS A 166 -21.10 18.17 10.33
C LYS A 166 -20.18 19.24 9.73
N GLU A 167 -20.45 19.62 8.49
CA GLU A 167 -19.82 20.76 7.81
C GLU A 167 -18.27 20.77 7.89
N ALA A 168 -17.65 19.60 7.93
CA ALA A 168 -16.20 19.49 7.93
C ALA A 168 -15.67 19.76 6.53
N LYS A 169 -14.59 20.54 6.41
CA LYS A 169 -14.01 20.84 5.09
C LYS A 169 -13.13 19.68 4.63
N TRP A 170 -13.34 19.21 3.40
CA TRP A 170 -12.42 18.31 2.72
C TRP A 170 -11.20 19.08 2.23
N GLN A 171 -10.04 18.81 2.81
CA GLN A 171 -8.81 19.55 2.52
C GLN A 171 -7.68 18.63 2.12
N ALA A 172 -6.81 19.11 1.23
CA ALA A 172 -5.60 18.41 0.88
C ALA A 172 -4.74 18.20 2.13
N MET A 173 -4.17 17.01 2.27
CA MET A 173 -3.29 16.70 3.38
C MET A 173 -2.05 17.59 3.34
N GLU A 174 -1.70 18.17 4.48
CA GLU A 174 -0.40 18.81 4.66
C GLU A 174 0.75 17.84 4.31
N GLU A 175 1.88 18.40 3.87
CA GLU A 175 3.05 17.61 3.44
C GLU A 175 3.56 16.64 4.52
N THR A 176 3.45 17.05 5.80
CA THR A 176 3.82 16.26 6.98
C THR A 176 3.00 14.99 7.12
N TRP A 177 1.74 15.01 6.67
CA TRP A 177 0.84 13.86 6.65
C TRP A 177 0.95 13.09 5.35
N SER A 178 0.92 13.77 4.20
CA SER A 178 0.90 13.12 2.89
C SER A 178 2.15 12.27 2.62
N LYS A 179 3.31 12.63 3.20
CA LYS A 179 4.55 11.82 3.15
C LYS A 179 4.45 10.49 3.90
N ARG A 180 3.52 10.35 4.85
CA ARG A 180 3.33 9.11 5.64
C ARG A 180 2.53 8.05 4.89
N PHE A 181 1.79 8.44 3.85
CA PHE A 181 1.01 7.55 3.01
C PHE A 181 1.74 7.27 1.70
N ALA A 182 1.54 6.07 1.13
CA ALA A 182 1.93 5.84 -0.25
C ALA A 182 1.10 6.74 -1.17
N SER A 183 1.69 7.25 -2.25
CA SER A 183 0.89 7.99 -3.23
C SER A 183 0.18 6.97 -4.14
N THR A 184 -0.94 7.33 -4.73
CA THR A 184 -1.55 6.57 -5.83
C THR A 184 -2.15 7.61 -6.75
N ASP A 185 -1.87 7.52 -8.05
CA ASP A 185 -2.39 8.47 -9.00
C ASP A 185 -3.92 8.39 -8.98
N ASN A 186 -4.56 9.52 -9.28
CA ASN A 186 -6.01 9.63 -9.32
C ASN A 186 -6.73 9.37 -7.98
N ILE A 187 -6.00 9.27 -6.87
CA ILE A 187 -6.59 9.23 -5.52
C ILE A 187 -6.26 10.53 -4.78
N PRO A 188 -7.25 11.39 -4.48
CA PRO A 188 -7.00 12.63 -3.77
C PRO A 188 -6.55 12.35 -2.34
N ARG A 189 -5.43 12.96 -1.96
CA ARG A 189 -4.88 12.89 -0.61
C ARG A 189 -5.49 13.99 0.24
N GLY A 190 -6.64 13.68 0.83
CA GLY A 190 -7.33 14.63 1.70
C GLY A 190 -7.76 14.04 3.04
N TYR A 191 -8.19 14.93 3.91
CA TYR A 191 -8.91 14.61 5.14
C TYR A 191 -10.06 15.59 5.35
N LEU A 192 -11.00 15.21 6.20
CA LEU A 192 -11.97 16.14 6.78
C LEU A 192 -11.37 16.82 8.01
N VAL A 193 -11.41 18.15 8.06
CA VAL A 193 -10.86 18.93 9.18
C VAL A 193 -11.87 19.12 10.30
N ILE A 194 -11.53 18.55 11.46
CA ILE A 194 -12.28 18.61 12.70
C ILE A 194 -11.50 19.45 13.72
N ASP A 195 -11.76 20.75 13.68
CA ASP A 195 -11.12 21.82 14.48
C ASP A 195 -12.05 22.39 15.56
N SER A 196 -13.27 21.87 15.68
CA SER A 196 -14.27 22.32 16.66
C SER A 196 -15.19 21.17 17.04
N ILE A 197 -15.64 21.18 18.30
CA ILE A 197 -16.60 20.20 18.84
C ILE A 197 -17.96 20.33 18.15
N GLU A 198 -18.31 21.52 17.64
CA GLU A 198 -19.58 21.76 16.94
C GLU A 198 -19.72 20.95 15.65
N LYS A 199 -18.60 20.52 15.07
CA LYS A 199 -18.56 19.64 13.89
C LYS A 199 -18.86 18.19 14.23
N ILE A 200 -19.01 17.82 15.50
CA ILE A 200 -19.24 16.44 15.92
C ILE A 200 -20.52 16.33 16.74
N GLU A 201 -21.42 15.48 16.27
CA GLU A 201 -22.54 14.98 17.05
C GLU A 201 -22.29 13.54 17.45
N ILE A 202 -22.19 13.27 18.76
CA ILE A 202 -22.03 11.91 19.27
C ILE A 202 -23.41 11.25 19.34
N ILE A 203 -23.66 10.29 18.46
CA ILE A 203 -24.91 9.53 18.43
C ILE A 203 -24.87 8.44 19.50
N SER A 204 -23.73 7.76 19.64
CA SER A 204 -23.53 6.74 20.66
C SER A 204 -22.08 6.66 21.13
N LYS A 205 -21.91 6.59 22.45
CA LYS A 205 -20.63 6.29 23.12
C LYS A 205 -20.41 4.80 23.34
N TYR A 206 -21.33 3.95 22.86
CA TYR A 206 -21.05 2.53 22.79
C TYR A 206 -19.89 2.33 21.83
N GLU A 207 -18.82 1.69 22.30
CA GLU A 207 -17.67 1.36 21.47
C GLU A 207 -18.05 0.20 20.55
N PHE A 208 -18.40 0.50 19.31
CA PHE A 208 -18.68 -0.51 18.28
C PHE A 208 -17.39 -1.23 17.86
N PRO A 209 -17.48 -2.52 17.49
CA PRO A 209 -16.35 -3.23 16.90
C PRO A 209 -15.99 -2.59 15.56
N VAL A 210 -14.69 -2.38 15.35
CA VAL A 210 -14.14 -1.87 14.10
C VAL A 210 -13.09 -2.85 13.62
N VAL A 211 -13.24 -3.31 12.38
CA VAL A 211 -12.25 -4.15 11.71
C VAL A 211 -11.11 -3.27 11.20
N TYR A 212 -9.87 -3.68 11.46
CA TYR A 212 -8.67 -3.04 10.97
C TYR A 212 -7.65 -4.08 10.50
N HIS A 213 -6.67 -3.62 9.72
CA HIS A 213 -5.79 -4.49 8.95
C HIS A 213 -4.32 -4.11 9.12
N PRO A 214 -3.69 -4.39 10.27
CA PRO A 214 -2.26 -4.17 10.45
C PRO A 214 -1.48 -4.74 9.27
N PHE A 215 -0.62 -3.90 8.69
CA PHE A 215 0.02 -4.12 7.40
C PHE A 215 1.55 -3.95 7.51
N SER A 216 2.29 -4.75 6.76
CA SER A 216 3.72 -4.57 6.57
C SER A 216 4.16 -5.07 5.19
N ILE A 217 5.40 -4.73 4.85
CA ILE A 217 6.14 -5.29 3.73
C ILE A 217 7.24 -6.15 4.34
N MET A 218 7.32 -7.41 3.93
CA MET A 218 8.33 -8.34 4.41
C MET A 218 9.36 -8.60 3.32
N GLU A 219 10.62 -8.42 3.61
CA GLU A 219 11.73 -8.91 2.80
C GLU A 219 12.16 -10.30 3.29
N TYR A 220 12.54 -11.19 2.37
CA TYR A 220 13.10 -12.49 2.71
C TYR A 220 13.99 -13.01 1.57
N GLU A 221 14.86 -13.94 1.90
CA GLU A 221 15.68 -14.64 0.92
C GLU A 221 15.08 -16.01 0.59
N LYS A 222 15.10 -16.39 -0.69
CA LYS A 222 14.69 -17.72 -1.14
C LYS A 222 15.57 -18.15 -2.31
N LYS A 223 16.31 -19.25 -2.14
CA LYS A 223 17.17 -19.84 -3.19
C LYS A 223 18.11 -18.79 -3.84
N GLU A 224 18.84 -18.03 -3.02
CA GLU A 224 19.79 -16.97 -3.43
C GLU A 224 19.16 -15.72 -4.09
N GLY A 225 17.83 -15.62 -4.12
CA GLY A 225 17.10 -14.42 -4.55
C GLY A 225 16.47 -13.66 -3.37
N TYR A 226 16.41 -12.33 -3.48
CA TYR A 226 15.66 -11.48 -2.55
C TYR A 226 14.23 -11.25 -3.01
N PHE A 227 13.28 -11.48 -2.12
CA PHE A 227 11.85 -11.37 -2.37
C PHE A 227 11.16 -10.51 -1.32
N TYR A 228 10.04 -9.93 -1.75
CA TYR A 228 9.25 -9.04 -0.94
C TYR A 228 7.81 -9.53 -0.96
N ASP A 229 7.10 -9.51 0.16
CA ASP A 229 5.67 -9.82 0.23
C ASP A 229 4.93 -8.70 0.94
N TYR A 230 3.73 -8.37 0.46
CA TYR A 230 2.78 -7.60 1.25
C TYR A 230 2.09 -8.52 2.25
N VAL A 231 2.09 -8.12 3.52
CA VAL A 231 1.58 -8.93 4.62
C VAL A 231 0.56 -8.11 5.40
N TYR A 232 -0.59 -8.70 5.68
CA TYR A 232 -1.57 -8.13 6.59
C TYR A 232 -2.27 -9.20 7.42
N PHE A 233 -2.80 -8.76 8.55
CA PHE A 233 -3.68 -9.50 9.44
C PHE A 233 -5.04 -8.79 9.52
N THR A 234 -6.14 -9.51 9.67
CA THR A 234 -7.46 -8.93 9.92
C THR A 234 -7.75 -9.02 11.40
N SER A 235 -7.97 -7.89 12.05
CA SER A 235 -8.26 -7.80 13.48
C SER A 235 -9.58 -7.07 13.73
N ASP A 236 -10.24 -7.42 14.83
CA ASP A 236 -11.43 -6.74 15.34
C ASP A 236 -11.04 -6.02 16.64
N SER A 237 -11.40 -4.74 16.76
CA SER A 237 -11.06 -3.92 17.94
C SER A 237 -11.69 -4.40 19.25
N LYS A 238 -12.65 -5.33 19.20
CA LYS A 238 -13.21 -6.00 20.39
C LYS A 238 -12.55 -7.33 20.73
N SER A 239 -11.61 -7.82 19.93
CA SER A 239 -10.84 -9.01 20.30
C SER A 239 -9.99 -8.74 21.54
N ARG A 240 -10.09 -9.62 22.55
CA ARG A 240 -9.41 -9.44 23.84
C ARG A 240 -7.88 -9.51 23.73
N ASN A 241 -7.37 -10.29 22.79
CA ASN A 241 -5.95 -10.56 22.60
C ASN A 241 -5.47 -10.07 21.22
N ALA A 242 -6.11 -9.02 20.68
CA ALA A 242 -5.86 -8.55 19.32
C ALA A 242 -4.38 -8.30 19.03
N GLU A 243 -3.66 -7.63 19.95
CA GLU A 243 -2.23 -7.34 19.78
C GLU A 243 -1.38 -8.61 19.77
N ASP A 244 -1.60 -9.53 20.71
CA ASP A 244 -0.87 -10.81 20.76
C ASP A 244 -1.13 -11.63 19.49
N ASP A 245 -2.38 -11.70 19.03
CA ASP A 245 -2.76 -12.41 17.80
C ASP A 245 -2.06 -11.81 16.56
N ILE A 246 -1.94 -10.47 16.51
CA ILE A 246 -1.19 -9.78 15.44
C ILE A 246 0.29 -10.14 15.51
N VAL A 247 0.92 -10.03 16.69
CA VAL A 247 2.35 -10.31 16.88
C VAL A 247 2.66 -11.76 16.50
N ASP A 248 1.87 -12.71 17.00
CA ASP A 248 2.03 -14.13 16.71
C ASP A 248 1.86 -14.41 15.22
N PHE A 249 0.87 -13.78 14.56
CA PHE A 249 0.68 -13.94 13.13
C PHE A 249 1.90 -13.46 12.33
N PHE A 250 2.39 -12.24 12.56
CA PHE A 250 3.54 -11.69 11.83
C PHE A 250 4.80 -12.51 12.14
N HIS A 251 5.04 -12.89 13.39
CA HIS A 251 6.19 -13.72 13.75
C HIS A 251 6.17 -15.09 13.05
N ASN A 252 5.02 -15.77 13.05
CA ASN A 252 4.87 -17.06 12.39
C ASN A 252 4.96 -16.93 10.87
N TYR A 253 4.39 -15.87 10.29
CA TYR A 253 4.45 -15.63 8.85
C TYR A 253 5.89 -15.45 8.37
N ALA A 254 6.72 -14.68 9.10
CA ALA A 254 8.12 -14.47 8.77
C ALA A 254 8.95 -15.76 8.74
N LYS A 255 8.61 -16.74 9.59
CA LYS A 255 9.30 -18.03 9.69
C LYS A 255 8.70 -19.14 8.81
N LYS A 256 7.48 -18.94 8.30
CA LYS A 256 6.78 -19.93 7.47
C LYS A 256 7.61 -20.26 6.23
N GLU A 257 7.78 -21.56 5.96
CA GLU A 257 8.54 -22.09 4.82
C GLU A 257 10.02 -21.67 4.82
N ASP A 258 10.64 -21.56 6.00
CA ASP A 258 12.06 -21.22 6.17
C ASP A 258 12.46 -19.89 5.50
N ARG A 259 11.51 -18.94 5.38
CA ARG A 259 11.76 -17.62 4.78
C ARG A 259 12.63 -16.72 5.65
N PHE A 260 12.54 -16.86 6.98
CA PHE A 260 13.22 -16.01 7.97
C PHE A 260 13.16 -14.51 7.63
N GLY A 261 11.98 -14.03 7.28
CA GLY A 261 11.80 -12.68 6.75
C GLY A 261 11.99 -11.56 7.78
N GLU A 262 12.36 -10.39 7.28
CA GLU A 262 12.44 -9.13 8.02
C GLU A 262 11.35 -8.16 7.55
N TYR A 263 10.71 -7.48 8.49
CA TYR A 263 9.70 -6.47 8.16
C TYR A 263 10.33 -5.11 7.90
N LEU A 264 9.88 -4.44 6.84
CA LEU A 264 10.41 -3.15 6.43
C LEU A 264 9.73 -2.00 7.16
N ILE A 265 8.43 -2.09 7.42
CA ILE A 265 7.66 -1.03 8.08
C ILE A 265 6.71 -1.62 9.13
N SER A 266 6.46 -0.88 10.22
CA SER A 266 5.41 -1.23 11.18
C SER A 266 4.12 -0.49 10.82
N SER A 267 2.97 -1.18 10.89
CA SER A 267 1.67 -0.52 10.80
C SER A 267 1.31 0.27 12.04
N ASN A 268 1.86 -0.09 13.21
CA ASN A 268 1.68 0.70 14.43
C ASN A 268 2.93 1.56 14.63
N MET A 269 2.84 2.84 14.25
CA MET A 269 3.94 3.80 14.40
C MET A 269 3.93 4.49 15.77
N VAL A 270 2.90 4.25 16.60
CA VAL A 270 2.82 4.74 17.99
C VAL A 270 3.54 3.77 18.92
N ASN A 271 3.24 2.49 18.79
CA ASN A 271 3.83 1.40 19.54
C ASN A 271 4.12 0.22 18.60
N PRO A 272 5.30 0.16 17.96
CA PRO A 272 5.63 -0.91 17.01
C PRO A 272 5.46 -2.30 17.60
N LEU A 273 4.63 -3.13 16.95
CA LEU A 273 4.29 -4.48 17.42
C LEU A 273 5.41 -5.49 17.14
N PHE A 274 6.28 -5.19 16.18
CA PHE A 274 7.40 -6.04 15.78
C PHE A 274 8.55 -5.15 15.27
N PRO A 275 9.79 -5.65 15.28
CA PRO A 275 10.93 -4.92 14.71
C PRO A 275 10.70 -4.63 13.23
N SER A 276 10.93 -3.38 12.81
CA SER A 276 10.92 -2.99 11.41
C SER A 276 12.16 -2.18 11.05
N ARG A 277 12.65 -2.33 9.82
CA ARG A 277 13.85 -1.64 9.33
C ARG A 277 13.66 -0.12 9.23
N TYR A 278 12.47 0.30 8.81
CA TYR A 278 12.12 1.68 8.55
C TYR A 278 10.96 2.13 9.43
N VAL A 279 10.92 3.44 9.67
CA VAL A 279 9.90 4.09 10.51
C VAL A 279 8.70 4.52 9.65
N SER A 280 8.93 4.85 8.38
CA SER A 280 7.91 5.39 7.47
C SER A 280 8.01 4.82 6.05
N ALA A 281 6.91 4.89 5.31
CA ALA A 281 6.89 4.50 3.91
C ALA A 281 7.80 5.39 3.03
N SER A 282 8.03 6.65 3.41
CA SER A 282 8.94 7.54 2.68
C SER A 282 10.40 7.07 2.70
N ASP A 283 10.78 6.25 3.68
CA ASP A 283 12.13 5.67 3.75
C ASP A 283 12.36 4.58 2.68
N LEU A 284 11.28 4.05 2.09
CA LEU A 284 11.30 3.07 1.01
C LEU A 284 11.56 3.69 -0.38
N ASN A 285 11.77 5.00 -0.44
CA ASN A 285 11.99 5.74 -1.69
C ASN A 285 13.40 5.59 -2.25
N LYS A 286 14.30 4.86 -1.57
CA LYS A 286 15.63 4.52 -2.10
C LYS A 286 15.49 3.71 -3.38
N GLU A 287 16.37 3.91 -4.36
CA GLU A 287 16.24 3.26 -5.68
C GLU A 287 16.24 1.73 -5.61
N SER A 288 17.03 1.13 -4.71
CA SER A 288 17.07 -0.33 -4.50
C SER A 288 15.74 -0.88 -3.98
N GLU A 289 15.19 -0.27 -2.92
CA GLU A 289 13.90 -0.62 -2.33
C GLU A 289 12.77 -0.45 -3.35
N ARG A 290 12.77 0.68 -4.06
CA ARG A 290 11.80 0.93 -5.13
C ARG A 290 11.85 -0.14 -6.22
N ALA A 291 13.05 -0.55 -6.65
CA ALA A 291 13.18 -1.60 -7.65
C ALA A 291 12.62 -2.94 -7.14
N ASN A 292 12.90 -3.31 -5.89
CA ASN A 292 12.39 -4.55 -5.30
C ASN A 292 10.86 -4.55 -5.16
N LEU A 293 10.28 -3.43 -4.72
CA LEU A 293 8.84 -3.27 -4.66
C LEU A 293 8.21 -3.36 -6.06
N GLU A 294 8.87 -2.84 -7.11
CA GLU A 294 8.36 -2.87 -8.49
C GLU A 294 8.37 -4.31 -9.02
N LEU A 295 9.42 -5.07 -8.71
CA LEU A 295 9.47 -6.51 -8.99
C LEU A 295 8.38 -7.29 -8.26
N LEU A 296 8.09 -6.97 -6.99
CA LEU A 296 6.96 -7.55 -6.26
C LEU A 296 5.64 -7.35 -7.03
N GLN A 297 5.38 -6.14 -7.52
CA GLN A 297 4.17 -5.87 -8.32
C GLN A 297 4.11 -6.69 -9.60
N HIS A 298 5.22 -6.77 -10.35
CA HIS A 298 5.28 -7.60 -11.56
C HIS A 298 5.07 -9.08 -11.26
N ARG A 299 5.53 -9.57 -10.10
CA ARG A 299 5.28 -10.94 -9.64
C ARG A 299 3.81 -11.17 -9.30
N ILE A 300 3.14 -10.22 -8.66
CA ILE A 300 1.70 -10.30 -8.34
C ILE A 300 0.83 -10.37 -9.61
N ARG A 301 1.30 -9.76 -10.70
CA ARG A 301 0.67 -9.82 -12.03
C ARG A 301 0.91 -11.14 -12.76
N ASP A 302 1.67 -12.06 -12.16
CA ASP A 302 2.10 -13.32 -12.76
C ASP A 302 2.73 -13.09 -14.14
N THR A 303 3.66 -12.12 -14.21
CA THR A 303 4.24 -11.72 -15.49
C THR A 303 5.21 -12.80 -15.99
N PHE A 304 4.97 -13.28 -17.22
CA PHE A 304 5.85 -14.21 -17.92
C PHE A 304 6.53 -13.52 -19.10
N PHE A 305 7.81 -13.85 -19.29
CA PHE A 305 8.61 -13.38 -20.43
C PHE A 305 9.16 -14.59 -21.16
N LYS A 306 8.65 -14.87 -22.36
CA LYS A 306 9.00 -16.09 -23.13
C LYS A 306 8.88 -17.40 -22.32
N LYS A 307 7.81 -17.51 -21.51
CA LYS A 307 7.53 -18.63 -20.58
C LYS A 307 8.42 -18.70 -19.33
N VAL A 308 9.34 -17.75 -19.15
CA VAL A 308 10.13 -17.61 -17.91
C VAL A 308 9.38 -16.70 -16.96
N SER A 309 9.13 -17.15 -15.73
CA SER A 309 8.51 -16.30 -14.72
C SER A 309 9.51 -15.30 -14.15
N LEU A 310 9.01 -14.18 -13.63
CA LEU A 310 9.88 -13.22 -12.95
C LEU A 310 10.63 -13.84 -11.76
N GLU A 311 9.99 -14.73 -11.01
CA GLU A 311 10.62 -15.44 -9.89
C GLU A 311 11.81 -16.29 -10.38
N GLN A 312 11.68 -16.97 -11.52
CA GLN A 312 12.79 -17.70 -12.11
C GLN A 312 13.95 -16.77 -12.49
N LEU A 313 13.68 -15.58 -13.02
CA LEU A 313 14.74 -14.61 -13.31
C LEU A 313 15.44 -14.11 -12.06
N MET A 314 14.68 -13.77 -11.01
CA MET A 314 15.21 -13.29 -9.73
C MET A 314 16.07 -14.33 -9.00
N ILE A 315 15.79 -15.63 -9.19
CA ILE A 315 16.61 -16.72 -8.66
C ILE A 315 17.82 -16.98 -9.55
N LYS A 316 17.59 -17.17 -10.86
CA LYS A 316 18.62 -17.69 -11.77
C LYS A 316 19.70 -16.65 -12.10
N LEU A 317 19.34 -15.37 -12.15
CA LEU A 317 20.30 -14.33 -12.49
C LEU A 317 21.44 -14.23 -11.44
N PRO A 318 21.18 -14.03 -10.14
CA PRO A 318 22.25 -13.97 -9.14
C PRO A 318 23.02 -15.29 -8.98
N MET A 319 22.36 -16.45 -9.12
CA MET A 319 23.02 -17.76 -9.10
C MET A 319 24.09 -17.94 -10.19
N HIS A 320 23.88 -17.32 -11.36
CA HIS A 320 24.78 -17.46 -12.51
C HIS A 320 25.73 -16.27 -12.70
N TYR A 321 25.39 -15.11 -12.14
CA TYR A 321 26.18 -13.89 -12.20
C TYR A 321 26.45 -13.40 -10.76
N ASP A 322 27.34 -14.12 -10.09
CA ASP A 322 27.70 -13.96 -8.67
C ASP A 322 28.58 -12.73 -8.38
N SER A 323 29.06 -12.04 -9.41
CA SER A 323 29.93 -10.87 -9.27
C SER A 323 29.33 -9.62 -9.91
N LEU A 324 29.61 -8.46 -9.31
CA LEU A 324 29.23 -7.17 -9.90
C LEU A 324 29.87 -6.95 -11.29
N ALA A 325 31.07 -7.51 -11.53
CA ALA A 325 31.76 -7.37 -12.81
C ALA A 325 31.02 -8.12 -13.93
N SER A 326 30.53 -9.33 -13.66
CA SER A 326 29.76 -10.12 -14.64
C SER A 326 28.40 -9.46 -14.90
N LEU A 327 27.72 -8.97 -13.85
CA LEU A 327 26.44 -8.25 -13.99
C LEU A 327 26.58 -6.92 -14.74
N LYS A 328 27.63 -6.13 -14.49
CA LYS A 328 27.92 -4.90 -15.26
C LYS A 328 28.18 -5.21 -16.74
N THR A 329 28.81 -6.35 -17.04
CA THR A 329 29.03 -6.81 -18.41
C THR A 329 27.70 -7.19 -19.07
N LEU A 330 26.89 -8.02 -18.41
CA LEU A 330 25.56 -8.39 -18.89
C LEU A 330 24.67 -7.17 -19.14
N SER A 331 24.65 -6.21 -18.22
CA SER A 331 23.94 -4.94 -18.36
C SER A 331 24.28 -4.24 -19.67
N ARG A 332 25.58 -4.09 -19.99
CA ARG A 332 26.02 -3.46 -21.26
C ARG A 332 25.55 -4.25 -22.48
N MET A 333 25.59 -5.58 -22.42
CA MET A 333 25.21 -6.45 -23.53
C MET A 333 23.71 -6.40 -23.83
N VAL A 334 22.88 -6.23 -22.80
CA VAL A 334 21.43 -6.01 -22.94
C VAL A 334 21.11 -4.55 -23.29
N GLY A 335 22.12 -3.68 -23.35
CA GLY A 335 21.96 -2.27 -23.70
C GLY A 335 21.45 -1.40 -22.55
N ILE A 336 21.67 -1.81 -21.30
CA ILE A 336 21.44 -1.02 -20.08
C ILE A 336 22.77 -0.42 -19.61
N ASN A 337 22.80 0.88 -19.37
CA ASN A 337 24.00 1.54 -18.84
C ASN A 337 24.18 1.13 -17.36
N PRO A 338 25.27 0.42 -16.98
CA PRO A 338 25.47 -0.06 -15.61
C PRO A 338 25.65 1.08 -14.60
N ASN A 339 26.01 2.29 -15.04
CA ASN A 339 26.14 3.45 -14.15
C ASN A 339 24.78 4.00 -13.69
N ARG A 340 23.67 3.50 -14.25
CA ARG A 340 22.31 3.81 -13.79
C ARG A 340 21.80 2.85 -12.72
N ILE A 341 22.63 1.89 -12.31
CA ILE A 341 22.32 0.91 -11.27
C ILE A 341 23.23 1.23 -10.08
N MET A 342 22.64 1.36 -8.89
CA MET A 342 23.42 1.62 -7.68
C MET A 342 24.33 0.44 -7.35
N GLU A 343 25.53 0.72 -6.85
CA GLU A 343 26.43 -0.32 -6.35
C GLU A 343 25.90 -0.89 -5.03
N GLY A 344 25.92 -2.22 -4.91
CA GLY A 344 25.38 -2.98 -3.79
C GLY A 344 25.82 -4.44 -3.91
N SER A 345 25.08 -5.35 -3.29
CA SER A 345 25.27 -6.80 -3.50
C SER A 345 24.95 -7.20 -4.95
N ALA A 346 25.45 -8.37 -5.38
CA ALA A 346 25.13 -8.91 -6.70
C ALA A 346 23.62 -9.16 -6.88
N VAL A 347 22.92 -9.53 -5.81
CA VAL A 347 21.47 -9.76 -5.82
C VAL A 347 20.71 -8.45 -6.00
N GLU A 348 21.07 -7.39 -5.27
CA GLU A 348 20.46 -6.06 -5.45
C GLU A 348 20.71 -5.50 -6.84
N PHE A 349 21.92 -5.66 -7.38
CA PHE A 349 22.24 -5.25 -8.75
C PHE A 349 21.42 -6.05 -9.77
N SER A 350 21.25 -7.36 -9.55
CA SER A 350 20.43 -8.24 -10.39
C SER A 350 18.97 -7.78 -10.43
N ASN A 351 18.38 -7.49 -9.27
CA ASN A 351 17.01 -7.00 -9.17
C ASN A 351 16.83 -5.65 -9.87
N GLN A 352 17.76 -4.70 -9.65
CA GLN A 352 17.74 -3.42 -10.34
C GLN A 352 17.90 -3.57 -11.87
N LEU A 353 18.76 -4.48 -12.34
CA LEU A 353 18.93 -4.76 -13.76
C LEU A 353 17.64 -5.34 -14.39
N ILE A 354 17.02 -6.33 -13.74
CA ILE A 354 15.75 -6.91 -14.20
C ILE A 354 14.69 -5.80 -14.31
N ASN A 355 14.57 -4.97 -13.27
CA ASN A 355 13.62 -3.88 -13.24
C ASN A 355 13.86 -2.84 -14.36
N GLN A 356 15.11 -2.43 -14.58
CA GLN A 356 15.48 -1.53 -15.69
C GLN A 356 15.17 -2.14 -17.06
N CYS A 357 15.38 -3.46 -17.22
CA CYS A 357 15.01 -4.18 -18.42
C CYS A 357 13.50 -4.18 -18.64
N ILE A 358 12.68 -4.32 -17.59
CA ILE A 358 11.22 -4.20 -17.72
C ILE A 358 10.82 -2.78 -18.15
N LYS A 359 11.32 -1.74 -17.46
CA LYS A 359 11.01 -0.34 -17.76
C LYS A 359 11.38 0.08 -19.18
N GLN A 360 12.47 -0.46 -19.72
CA GLN A 360 12.95 -0.16 -21.07
C GLN A 360 12.50 -1.18 -22.13
N ASN A 361 11.59 -2.10 -21.78
CA ASN A 361 11.11 -3.16 -22.67
C ASN A 361 12.24 -4.04 -23.28
N LYS A 362 13.27 -4.32 -22.49
CA LYS A 362 14.45 -5.15 -22.83
C LYS A 362 14.51 -6.48 -22.09
N ILE A 363 13.46 -6.82 -21.34
CA ILE A 363 13.39 -8.05 -20.55
C ILE A 363 13.49 -9.31 -21.41
N GLU A 364 12.92 -9.31 -22.61
CA GLU A 364 13.08 -10.42 -23.55
C GLU A 364 14.52 -10.56 -24.06
N THR A 365 15.20 -9.44 -24.28
CA THR A 365 16.63 -9.42 -24.64
C THR A 365 17.49 -9.99 -23.51
N LEU A 366 17.15 -9.68 -22.25
CA LEU A 366 17.80 -10.28 -21.09
C LEU A 366 17.60 -11.81 -21.08
N VAL A 367 16.36 -12.28 -21.25
CA VAL A 367 16.04 -13.73 -21.29
C VAL A 367 16.79 -14.43 -22.42
N ASP A 368 16.82 -13.84 -23.62
CA ASP A 368 17.54 -14.39 -24.78
C ASP A 368 19.03 -14.50 -24.50
N ARG A 369 19.63 -13.46 -23.90
CA ARG A 369 21.05 -13.44 -23.58
C ARG A 369 21.40 -14.52 -22.57
N LEU A 370 20.61 -14.65 -21.51
CA LEU A 370 20.76 -15.69 -20.49
C LEU A 370 20.65 -17.09 -21.10
N SER A 371 19.66 -17.29 -21.99
CA SER A 371 19.44 -18.57 -22.66
C SER A 371 20.54 -18.90 -23.68
N TYR A 372 21.12 -17.90 -24.33
CA TYR A 372 22.23 -18.08 -25.27
C TYR A 372 23.53 -18.44 -24.55
N GLU A 373 23.87 -17.73 -23.47
CA GLU A 373 25.07 -18.00 -22.68
C GLU A 373 24.96 -19.32 -21.88
N ASN A 374 23.74 -19.69 -21.47
CA ASN A 374 23.48 -20.95 -20.80
C ASN A 374 22.13 -21.56 -21.22
N ALA A 375 22.16 -22.46 -22.21
CA ALA A 375 20.97 -23.09 -22.80
C ALA A 375 20.14 -23.96 -21.83
N LYS A 376 20.57 -24.15 -20.58
CA LYS A 376 19.86 -24.89 -19.53
C LYS A 376 19.44 -24.05 -18.33
N ILE A 377 19.68 -22.73 -18.34
CA ILE A 377 19.42 -21.86 -17.18
C ILE A 377 17.95 -21.88 -16.70
N PHE A 378 17.00 -22.04 -17.63
CA PHE A 378 15.56 -22.09 -17.36
C PHE A 378 14.92 -23.47 -17.61
N LYS A 379 15.73 -24.53 -17.81
CA LYS A 379 15.22 -25.90 -18.08
C LYS A 379 15.05 -26.72 -16.81
#